data_AF-A0A2P8K718-F1
#
_entry.id   AF-A0A2P8K718-F1
#
_cell.length_a   1.000
_cell.length_b   1.000
_cell.length_c   1.000
_cell.angle_alpha   90.00
_cell.angle_beta   90.00
_cell.angle_gamma   90.00
#
_symmetry.space_group_name_H-M   'P 1'
#
loop_
_entity.id
_entity.type
_entity.pdbx_description
1 polymer ?
#
loop_
_entity_poly.entity_id
_entity_poly.type
_entity_poly.pdbx_seq_one_letter_code
_entity_poly.pdbx_strand_id
1 'polypeptide(L)' 'VRSQLAGSLCAVLAQKLLPARQGGRVALYELLVNTPAVANLIREGKVHQLPGVMQTGMQAGMLTFTQSFQQRVAAGAL' A
#
# COMPACT_ATOMS: atom_id res chain seq x y z
N VAL A 1 -18.51 7.61 11.14
CA VAL A 1 -17.75 6.61 10.32
C VAL A 1 -16.26 6.94 10.25
N ARG A 2 -15.82 8.09 9.67
CA ARG A 2 -14.38 8.41 9.52
C ARG A 2 -13.57 8.37 10.83
N SER A 3 -14.07 8.96 11.91
CA SER A 3 -13.37 8.94 13.20
C SER A 3 -13.21 7.54 13.80
N GLN A 4 -14.21 6.68 13.63
CA GLN A 4 -14.14 5.28 14.09
C GLN A 4 -13.14 4.48 13.22
N LEU A 5 -13.17 4.68 11.89
CA LEU A 5 -12.22 4.04 10.98
C LEU A 5 -10.78 4.45 11.30
N ALA A 6 -10.51 5.75 11.48
CA ALA A 6 -9.17 6.24 11.83
C ALA A 6 -8.64 5.66 13.15
N GLY A 7 -9.52 5.37 14.12
CA GLY A 7 -9.14 4.82 15.42
C GLY A 7 -9.01 3.30 15.46
N SER A 8 -9.64 2.56 14.54
CA SER A 8 -9.70 1.09 14.55
C SER A 8 -8.95 0.42 13.40
N LEU A 9 -8.70 1.14 12.30
CA LEU A 9 -7.94 0.62 11.17
C LEU A 9 -6.50 0.33 11.61
N CYS A 10 -5.98 -0.87 11.33
CA CYS A 10 -4.57 -1.18 11.56
C CYS A 10 -3.75 -1.00 10.28
N ALA A 11 -4.23 -1.58 9.19
CA ALA A 11 -3.61 -1.51 7.87
C ALA A 11 -4.62 -1.86 6.77
N VAL A 12 -4.30 -1.49 5.53
CA VAL A 12 -4.98 -1.95 4.31
C VAL A 12 -3.94 -2.65 3.44
N LEU A 13 -4.18 -3.92 3.14
CA LEU A 13 -3.41 -4.69 2.16
C LEU A 13 -4.26 -4.88 0.91
N ALA A 14 -3.77 -4.44 -0.23
CA ALA A 14 -4.36 -4.66 -1.54
C ALA A 14 -3.44 -5.54 -2.40
N GLN A 15 -4.04 -6.39 -3.22
CA GLN A 15 -3.34 -7.33 -4.08
C GLN A 15 -3.81 -7.22 -5.53
N LYS A 16 -2.86 -7.26 -6.46
CA LYS A 16 -3.11 -7.42 -7.90
C LYS A 16 -2.32 -8.61 -8.42
N LEU A 17 -2.94 -9.40 -9.28
CA LEU A 17 -2.32 -10.60 -9.84
C LEU A 17 -2.04 -10.35 -11.32
N LEU A 18 -0.77 -10.42 -11.69
CA LEU A 18 -0.30 -10.24 -13.05
C LEU A 18 0.19 -11.57 -13.62
N PRO A 19 0.10 -11.79 -14.95
CA PRO A 19 0.77 -12.91 -15.59
C PRO A 19 2.27 -12.89 -15.29
N ALA A 20 2.83 -14.03 -14.89
CA ALA A 20 4.27 -14.14 -14.63
C ALA A 20 5.03 -14.55 -15.89
N ARG A 21 6.32 -14.17 -15.97
CA ARG A 21 7.16 -14.40 -17.16
C ARG A 21 7.37 -15.88 -17.49
N GLN A 22 7.36 -16.75 -16.47
CA GLN A 22 7.55 -18.20 -16.61
C GLN A 22 6.23 -18.98 -16.56
N GLY A 23 5.10 -18.31 -16.80
CA GLY A 23 3.76 -18.89 -16.65
C GLY A 23 3.21 -18.75 -15.23
N GLY A 24 1.89 -18.92 -15.08
CA GLY A 24 1.19 -18.67 -13.83
C GLY A 24 0.99 -17.18 -13.55
N ARG A 25 0.88 -16.80 -12.28
CA ARG A 25 0.68 -15.41 -11.85
C ARG A 25 1.59 -15.01 -10.71
N VAL A 26 1.96 -13.74 -10.68
CA VAL A 26 2.71 -13.11 -9.59
C VAL A 26 1.87 -12.02 -8.94
N ALA A 27 1.93 -11.95 -7.61
CA ALA A 27 1.24 -10.95 -6.82
C ALA A 27 2.06 -9.67 -6.67
N LEU A 28 1.45 -8.56 -7.04
CA LEU A 28 1.81 -7.23 -6.57
C LEU A 28 1.01 -6.91 -5.33
N TYR A 29 1.67 -6.26 -4.38
CA TYR A 29 1.07 -5.84 -3.12
C TYR A 29 1.15 -4.32 -2.98
N GLU A 30 0.15 -3.78 -2.31
CA GLU A 30 0.14 -2.41 -1.81
C GLU A 30 -0.32 -2.44 -0.36
N LEU A 31 0.45 -1.80 0.52
CA LEU A 31 0.25 -1.83 1.96
C LEU A 31 0.27 -0.40 2.50
N LEU A 32 -0.85 0.02 3.05
CA LEU A 32 -0.99 1.23 3.87
C LEU A 32 -1.06 0.81 5.34
N VAL A 33 -0.20 1.34 6.19
CA VAL A 33 -0.25 1.13 7.65
C VAL A 33 -0.85 2.37 8.30
N ASN A 34 -1.79 2.19 9.24
CA ASN A 34 -2.48 3.31 9.90
C ASN A 34 -1.61 3.93 11.01
N THR A 35 -0.62 4.71 10.59
CA THR A 35 0.19 5.55 11.50
C THR A 35 -0.64 6.73 12.04
N PRO A 36 -0.19 7.44 13.09
CA PRO A 36 -0.89 8.64 13.58
C PRO A 36 -1.14 9.70 12.49
N ALA A 37 -0.21 9.85 11.53
CA ALA A 37 -0.37 10.76 10.40
C ALA A 37 -1.48 10.30 9.44
N VAL A 38 -1.51 9.00 9.09
CA VAL A 38 -2.57 8.42 8.26
C VAL A 38 -3.93 8.53 8.94
N ALA A 39 -4.01 8.23 10.24
CA ALA A 39 -5.24 8.36 11.03
C ALA A 39 -5.77 9.80 11.02
N ASN A 40 -4.89 10.81 11.11
CA ASN A 40 -5.28 12.22 10.97
C ASN A 40 -5.83 12.53 9.58
N LEU A 41 -5.17 12.09 8.51
CA LEU A 41 -5.66 12.29 7.15
C LEU A 41 -7.04 11.65 6.92
N ILE A 42 -7.29 10.48 7.50
CA ILE A 42 -8.61 9.82 7.46
C ILE A 42 -9.66 10.64 8.23
N ARG A 43 -9.34 11.15 9.42
CA ARG A 43 -10.25 11.99 10.23
C ARG A 43 -10.65 13.27 9.48
N GLU A 44 -9.68 13.94 8.87
CA GLU A 44 -9.86 15.19 8.13
C GLU A 44 -10.44 14.98 6.72
N GLY A 45 -10.59 13.74 6.26
CA GLY A 45 -11.07 13.42 4.91
C GLY A 45 -10.06 13.74 3.80
N LYS A 46 -8.79 13.97 4.13
CA LYS A 46 -7.70 14.27 3.20
C LYS A 46 -7.07 13.00 2.62
N VAL A 47 -7.90 12.02 2.26
CA VAL A 47 -7.45 10.69 1.80
C VAL A 47 -6.67 10.72 0.49
N HIS A 48 -6.84 11.78 -0.32
CA HIS A 48 -6.06 12.01 -1.54
C HIS A 48 -4.55 12.20 -1.29
N GLN A 49 -4.14 12.49 -0.05
CA GLN A 49 -2.73 12.65 0.34
C GLN A 49 -2.06 11.31 0.72
N LEU A 50 -2.85 10.25 0.98
CA LEU A 50 -2.34 8.94 1.39
C LEU A 50 -1.32 8.32 0.42
N PRO A 51 -1.46 8.44 -0.91
CA PRO A 51 -0.44 7.93 -1.84
C PRO A 51 0.95 8.55 -1.60
N GLY A 52 1.02 9.85 -1.32
CA GLY A 52 2.29 10.53 -1.00
C GLY A 52 2.89 10.05 0.32
N VAL A 53 2.04 9.82 1.34
CA VAL A 53 2.49 9.25 2.62
C VAL A 53 3.01 7.83 2.45
N MET A 54 2.37 7.00 1.62
CA MET A 54 2.83 5.64 1.35
C MET A 54 4.17 5.60 0.62
N GLN A 55 4.42 6.53 -0.31
CA GLN A 55 5.69 6.61 -1.04
C GLN A 55 6.89 6.79 -0.10
N THR A 56 6.74 7.58 0.97
CA THR A 56 7.79 7.82 1.98
C THR A 56 7.66 6.93 3.21
N GLY A 57 6.59 6.13 3.31
CA GLY A 57 6.24 5.31 4.47
C GLY A 57 6.93 3.95 4.56
N MET A 58 7.98 3.69 3.77
CA MET A 58 8.67 2.38 3.75
C MET A 58 9.17 1.94 5.14
N GLN A 59 9.62 2.88 5.96
CA GLN A 59 10.07 2.60 7.34
C GLN A 59 8.93 2.12 8.25
N ALA A 60 7.70 2.50 7.96
CA ALA A 60 6.50 1.99 8.62
C ALA A 60 5.99 0.68 8.00
N GLY A 61 6.75 0.06 7.09
CA GLY A 61 6.36 -1.16 6.38
C GLY A 61 5.41 -0.91 5.21
N MET A 62 5.19 0.33 4.79
CA MET A 62 4.32 0.62 3.64
C MET A 62 4.98 0.21 2.33
N LEU A 63 4.14 -0.15 1.36
CA LEU A 63 4.56 -0.53 0.02
C LEU A 63 3.53 -0.02 -0.98
N THR A 64 3.98 0.63 -2.04
CA THR A 64 3.10 1.01 -3.17
C THR A 64 3.08 -0.09 -4.23
N PHE A 65 2.02 -0.15 -5.04
CA PHE A 65 2.02 -1.07 -6.19
C PHE A 65 3.21 -0.84 -7.13
N THR A 66 3.63 0.41 -7.33
CA THR A 66 4.80 0.75 -8.16
C THR A 66 6.07 0.13 -7.60
N GLN A 67 6.32 0.27 -6.29
CA GLN A 67 7.48 -0.35 -5.64
C GLN A 67 7.42 -1.88 -5.72
N SER A 68 6.24 -2.47 -5.46
CA SER A 68 6.06 -3.92 -5.58
C SER A 68 6.33 -4.41 -7.00
N PHE A 69 5.86 -3.69 -8.02
CA PHE A 69 6.13 -4.00 -9.42
C PHE A 69 7.62 -3.96 -9.73
N GLN A 70 8.33 -2.90 -9.32
CA GLN A 70 9.78 -2.79 -9.52
C GLN A 70 10.54 -3.93 -8.83
N GLN A 71 10.13 -4.33 -7.64
CA GLN A 71 10.71 -5.49 -6.94
C GLN A 71 10.51 -6.79 -7.71
N ARG A 72 9.31 -7.04 -8.28
CA ARG A 72 9.04 -8.24 -9.07
C ARG A 72 9.80 -8.27 -10.40
N VAL A 73 9.96 -7.11 -11.04
CA VAL A 73 10.79 -6.96 -12.26
C VAL A 73 12.26 -7.21 -11.95
N ALA A 74 12.80 -6.59 -10.90
CA ALA A 74 14.18 -6.79 -10.49
C ALA A 74 14.47 -8.26 -10.09
N ALA A 75 13.47 -8.96 -9.55
CA ALA A 75 13.54 -10.38 -9.25
C ALA A 75 13.33 -11.31 -10.46
N GLY A 76 13.05 -10.77 -11.66
CA GLY A 76 12.82 -11.53 -12.89
C GLY A 76 11.48 -12.30 -12.94
N ALA A 77 10.56 -12.01 -12.02
CA ALA A 77 9.24 -12.65 -11.96
C ALA A 77 8.21 -12.01 -12.92
N LEU A 78 8.41 -10.72 -13.21
CA LEU A 78 7.71 -9.95 -14.25
C LEU A 78 8.67 -9.56 -15.36
#